data_AF-A0A4D4LZ45-F1
#
_entry.id   AF-A0A4D4LZ45-F1
#
_cell.length_a   1.000
_cell.length_b   1.000
_cell.length_c   1.000
_cell.angle_alpha   90.00
_cell.angle_beta   90.00
_cell.angle_gamma   90.00
#
_symmetry.space_group_name_H-M   'P 1'
#
loop_
_entity.id
_entity.type
_entity.pdbx_description
1 polymer ?
#
loop_
_entity_poly.entity_id
_entity_poly.type
_entity_poly.pdbx_seq_one_letter_code
_entity_poly.pdbx_strand_id
1 'polypeptide(L)'
;MCEGWTPGKFPEGRTASQRLREWIDAGEGGLDAVDLLTEVSAELSRAVLERLRAVDWHGDWDVANSHTRSRALLMREYMRRAALWARAYGAEAEWPFFDVTEFLDPTFQLDPEVASELEEYLAHNVGTPSTARTCRGAVRWAALRAVRGDDFPALPDPYEPLLLMYGRGGGYSIEEFIDLYGVMIPYGNFDSSLNAEPFLSLAPSTLDALDAWAEGRITYYAKISEGYPRSSPRGILRRRLVGREAETHDEAFTRNLRWEPTEYLRLYELGHNDVDHVQISEREAAAFIEAVTKKLTGVR
;
A
#
# COMPACT_ATOMS: atom_id res chain seq x y z
N MET A 1 -13.45 13.27 -30.53
CA MET A 1 -14.76 12.98 -29.93
C MET A 1 -15.52 12.14 -30.93
N CYS A 2 -15.68 10.84 -30.67
CA CYS A 2 -16.37 9.90 -31.57
C CYS A 2 -17.81 10.36 -31.84
N GLU A 3 -18.27 10.26 -33.09
CA GLU A 3 -19.67 10.50 -33.44
C GLU A 3 -20.57 9.50 -32.68
N GLY A 4 -21.49 10.00 -31.86
CA GLY A 4 -22.48 9.18 -31.14
C GLY A 4 -22.21 8.92 -29.66
N TRP A 5 -21.01 9.24 -29.16
CA TRP A 5 -20.71 9.19 -27.72
C TRP A 5 -21.29 10.42 -27.00
N THR A 6 -22.15 10.20 -26.01
CA THR A 6 -22.69 11.26 -25.13
C THR A 6 -22.49 10.88 -23.67
N PRO A 7 -21.90 11.75 -22.82
CA PRO A 7 -21.59 11.45 -21.41
C PRO A 7 -22.78 11.04 -20.51
N GLY A 8 -24.03 11.09 -20.99
CA GLY A 8 -25.25 10.79 -20.23
C GLY A 8 -25.99 9.51 -20.65
N LYS A 9 -25.48 8.71 -21.60
CA LYS A 9 -26.11 7.44 -22.01
C LYS A 9 -26.04 6.33 -20.96
N PHE A 10 -25.13 6.43 -20.00
CA PHE A 10 -24.83 5.38 -19.02
C PHE A 10 -25.00 5.88 -17.57
N PRO A 11 -25.32 5.00 -16.61
CA PRO A 11 -25.59 5.37 -15.22
C PRO A 11 -24.49 6.24 -14.58
N GLU A 12 -24.90 7.10 -13.64
CA GLU A 12 -23.97 7.83 -12.77
C GLU A 12 -23.18 6.83 -11.90
N GLY A 13 -21.87 7.05 -11.75
CA GLY A 13 -20.96 6.18 -10.99
C GLY A 13 -19.96 5.36 -11.82
N ARG A 14 -20.07 5.37 -13.15
CA ARG A 14 -19.09 4.73 -14.06
C ARG A 14 -17.90 5.65 -14.39
N THR A 15 -16.68 5.10 -14.44
CA THR A 15 -15.48 5.77 -14.97
C THR A 15 -15.56 5.90 -16.50
N ALA A 16 -14.76 6.79 -17.10
CA ALA A 16 -14.72 6.98 -18.55
C ALA A 16 -14.42 5.67 -19.31
N SER A 17 -13.45 4.88 -18.82
CA SER A 17 -13.08 3.58 -19.40
C SER A 17 -14.21 2.55 -19.30
N GLN A 18 -14.97 2.54 -18.20
CA GLN A 18 -16.11 1.63 -18.04
C GLN A 18 -17.22 1.97 -19.05
N ARG A 19 -17.52 3.26 -19.25
CA ARG A 19 -18.52 3.71 -20.23
C ARG A 19 -18.12 3.39 -21.67
N LEU A 20 -16.82 3.54 -21.99
CA LEU A 20 -16.28 3.20 -23.31
C LEU A 20 -16.43 1.70 -23.61
N ARG A 21 -16.20 0.83 -22.61
CA ARG A 21 -16.43 -0.61 -22.76
C ARG A 21 -17.88 -0.99 -22.98
N GLU A 22 -18.79 -0.48 -22.15
CA GLU A 22 -20.22 -0.77 -22.30
C GLU A 22 -20.73 -0.36 -23.69
N TRP A 23 -20.17 0.71 -24.25
CA TRP A 23 -20.47 1.17 -25.61
C TRP A 23 -19.93 0.22 -26.70
N ILE A 24 -18.72 -0.34 -26.51
CA ILE A 24 -18.14 -1.35 -27.41
C ILE A 24 -18.91 -2.67 -27.33
N ASP A 25 -19.19 -3.16 -26.12
CA ASP A 25 -19.88 -4.43 -25.88
C ASP A 25 -21.32 -4.41 -26.42
N ALA A 26 -21.96 -3.23 -26.45
CA ALA A 26 -23.27 -3.04 -27.08
C ALA A 26 -23.24 -3.10 -28.62
N GLY A 27 -22.06 -3.22 -29.24
CA GLY A 27 -21.87 -3.14 -30.69
C GLY A 27 -22.07 -1.73 -31.26
N GLU A 28 -22.14 -0.72 -30.38
CA GLU A 28 -22.32 0.69 -30.77
C GLU A 28 -20.98 1.42 -30.95
N GLY A 29 -19.88 0.85 -30.45
CA GLY A 29 -18.52 1.36 -30.60
C GLY A 29 -17.85 0.95 -31.92
N GLY A 30 -17.44 1.91 -32.73
CA GLY A 30 -16.59 1.69 -33.91
C GLY A 30 -15.10 1.55 -33.57
N LEU A 31 -14.24 1.52 -34.58
CA LEU A 31 -12.77 1.45 -34.43
C LEU A 31 -12.24 2.54 -33.47
N ASP A 32 -12.80 3.76 -33.54
CA ASP A 32 -12.44 4.88 -32.66
C ASP A 32 -12.60 4.57 -31.16
N ALA A 33 -13.54 3.68 -30.79
CA ALA A 33 -13.78 3.29 -29.41
C ALA A 33 -12.65 2.41 -28.86
N VAL A 34 -12.16 1.49 -29.70
CA VAL A 34 -11.07 0.58 -29.39
C VAL A 34 -9.76 1.35 -29.30
N ASP A 35 -9.56 2.32 -30.18
CA ASP A 35 -8.42 3.24 -30.13
C ASP A 35 -8.41 4.03 -28.82
N LEU A 36 -9.56 4.59 -28.39
CA LEU A 36 -9.69 5.29 -27.11
C LEU A 36 -9.41 4.39 -25.89
N LEU A 37 -9.85 3.13 -25.89
CA LEU A 37 -9.51 2.20 -24.81
C LEU A 37 -8.02 1.88 -24.77
N THR A 38 -7.38 1.78 -25.94
CA THR A 38 -5.94 1.56 -26.06
C THR A 38 -5.16 2.78 -25.53
N GLU A 39 -5.57 3.99 -25.90
CA GLU A 39 -5.02 5.25 -25.37
C GLU A 39 -5.12 5.32 -23.84
N VAL A 40 -6.30 5.02 -23.28
CA VAL A 40 -6.52 5.06 -21.82
C VAL A 40 -5.69 3.99 -21.10
N SER A 41 -5.58 2.80 -21.68
CA SER A 41 -4.72 1.72 -21.17
C SER A 41 -3.25 2.14 -21.13
N ALA A 42 -2.76 2.74 -22.22
CA ALA A 42 -1.40 3.27 -22.32
C ALA A 42 -1.16 4.41 -21.31
N GLU A 43 -2.10 5.35 -21.17
CA GLU A 43 -2.03 6.45 -20.20
C GLU A 43 -1.92 5.92 -18.75
N LEU A 44 -2.75 4.95 -18.37
CA LEU A 44 -2.74 4.39 -17.02
C LEU A 44 -1.46 3.61 -16.70
N SER A 45 -0.95 2.81 -17.65
CA SER A 45 0.35 2.15 -17.49
C SER A 45 1.51 3.15 -17.39
N ARG A 46 1.50 4.20 -18.21
CA ARG A 46 2.50 5.28 -18.19
C ARG A 46 2.47 6.03 -16.85
N ALA A 47 1.29 6.28 -16.29
CA ALA A 47 1.18 6.90 -14.97
C ALA A 47 1.86 6.06 -13.86
N VAL A 48 1.74 4.73 -13.91
CA VAL A 48 2.46 3.84 -12.97
C VAL A 48 3.96 3.81 -13.25
N LEU A 49 4.38 3.81 -14.52
CA LEU A 49 5.80 3.92 -14.89
C LEU A 49 6.41 5.23 -14.38
N GLU A 50 5.71 6.36 -14.48
CA GLU A 50 6.16 7.64 -13.91
C GLU A 50 6.28 7.60 -12.38
N ARG A 51 5.35 6.91 -11.69
CA ARG A 51 5.48 6.67 -10.24
C ARG A 51 6.77 5.90 -9.92
N LEU A 52 7.11 4.89 -10.72
CA LEU A 52 8.35 4.11 -10.56
C LEU A 52 9.59 4.97 -10.87
N ARG A 53 9.54 5.83 -11.90
CA ARG A 53 10.62 6.78 -12.25
C ARG A 53 10.89 7.79 -11.14
N ALA A 54 9.87 8.15 -10.37
CA ALA A 54 9.99 9.05 -9.22
C ALA A 54 10.59 8.38 -7.96
N VAL A 55 10.76 7.05 -7.95
CA VAL A 55 11.37 6.34 -6.83
C VAL A 55 12.87 6.57 -6.81
N ASP A 56 13.38 6.88 -5.63
CA ASP A 56 14.81 6.93 -5.38
C ASP A 56 15.35 5.51 -5.08
N TRP A 57 15.73 4.78 -6.14
CA TRP A 57 16.20 3.38 -6.06
C TRP A 57 17.62 3.22 -5.50
N HIS A 58 18.43 4.26 -5.62
CA HIS A 58 19.85 4.27 -5.21
C HIS A 58 20.13 5.36 -4.18
N GLY A 59 19.06 5.89 -3.58
CA GLY A 59 19.08 7.00 -2.65
C GLY A 59 19.85 6.76 -1.39
N ASP A 60 19.96 7.83 -0.61
CA ASP A 60 20.50 7.73 0.73
C ASP A 60 19.67 6.73 1.57
N TRP A 61 20.37 5.83 2.26
CA TRP A 61 19.78 4.85 3.18
C TRP A 61 18.90 5.53 4.24
N ASP A 62 19.12 6.83 4.49
CA ASP A 62 18.30 7.68 5.34
C ASP A 62 16.80 7.69 4.98
N VAL A 63 16.44 7.64 3.68
CA VAL A 63 15.02 7.61 3.27
C VAL A 63 14.39 6.28 3.64
N ALA A 64 15.04 5.15 3.35
CA ALA A 64 14.54 3.84 3.71
C ALA A 64 14.48 3.68 5.24
N ASN A 65 15.51 4.14 5.94
CA ASN A 65 15.63 4.07 7.40
C ASN A 65 14.54 4.91 8.09
N SER A 66 14.28 6.12 7.62
CA SER A 66 13.22 6.98 8.17
C SER A 66 11.81 6.42 7.96
N HIS A 67 11.58 5.61 6.91
CA HIS A 67 10.28 4.99 6.62
C HIS A 67 10.18 3.50 6.99
N THR A 68 11.09 3.03 7.84
CA THR A 68 11.24 1.61 8.16
C THR A 68 9.93 0.91 8.57
N ARG A 69 9.07 1.60 9.35
CA ARG A 69 7.85 1.01 9.90
C ARG A 69 6.78 0.85 8.83
N SER A 70 6.50 1.92 8.09
CA SER A 70 5.55 1.86 6.99
C SER A 70 5.99 0.89 5.90
N ARG A 71 7.28 0.86 5.53
CA ARG A 71 7.83 -0.11 4.55
C ARG A 71 7.55 -1.55 4.96
N ALA A 72 7.80 -1.91 6.22
CA ALA A 72 7.53 -3.25 6.75
C ALA A 72 6.04 -3.64 6.68
N LEU A 73 5.15 -2.71 7.04
CA LEU A 73 3.69 -2.93 7.00
C LEU A 73 3.18 -3.04 5.56
N LEU A 74 3.68 -2.20 4.66
CA LEU A 74 3.34 -2.22 3.24
C LEU A 74 3.80 -3.52 2.57
N MET A 75 5.00 -4.03 2.89
CA MET A 75 5.47 -5.34 2.39
C MET A 75 4.58 -6.48 2.90
N ARG A 76 4.19 -6.47 4.18
CA ARG A 76 3.26 -7.47 4.73
C ARG A 76 1.89 -7.41 4.09
N GLU A 77 1.39 -6.19 3.83
CA GLU A 77 0.12 -6.01 3.13
C GLU A 77 0.19 -6.47 1.68
N TYR A 78 1.30 -6.18 0.98
CA TYR A 78 1.55 -6.74 -0.35
C TYR A 78 1.49 -8.27 -0.32
N MET A 79 2.26 -8.91 0.56
CA MET A 79 2.32 -10.37 0.70
C MET A 79 0.92 -10.98 0.94
N ARG A 80 0.10 -10.33 1.78
CA ARG A 80 -1.29 -10.73 2.03
C ARG A 80 -2.15 -10.59 0.77
N ARG A 81 -2.10 -9.45 0.08
CA ARG A 81 -2.88 -9.23 -1.15
C ARG A 81 -2.45 -10.17 -2.28
N ALA A 82 -1.15 -10.36 -2.46
CA ALA A 82 -0.58 -11.31 -3.40
C ALA A 82 -1.06 -12.75 -3.10
N ALA A 83 -1.19 -13.14 -1.82
CA ALA A 83 -1.73 -14.45 -1.45
C ALA A 83 -3.21 -14.62 -1.87
N LEU A 84 -4.03 -13.56 -1.71
CA LEU A 84 -5.43 -13.58 -2.16
C LEU A 84 -5.53 -13.78 -3.67
N TRP A 85 -4.73 -13.04 -4.44
CA TRP A 85 -4.69 -13.16 -5.90
C TRP A 85 -4.15 -14.51 -6.34
N ALA A 86 -3.08 -14.99 -5.71
CA ALA A 86 -2.52 -16.30 -6.00
C ALA A 86 -3.54 -17.42 -5.76
N ARG A 87 -4.30 -17.38 -4.65
CA ARG A 87 -5.36 -18.36 -4.36
C ARG A 87 -6.51 -18.28 -5.37
N ALA A 88 -6.87 -17.08 -5.84
CA ALA A 88 -7.96 -16.90 -6.79
C ALA A 88 -7.65 -17.47 -8.18
N TYR A 89 -6.37 -17.52 -8.56
CA TYR A 89 -5.92 -17.95 -9.90
C TYR A 89 -5.02 -19.20 -9.90
N GLY A 90 -4.91 -19.90 -8.77
CA GLY A 90 -4.09 -21.13 -8.66
C GLY A 90 -2.59 -20.90 -8.83
N ALA A 91 -2.09 -19.74 -8.42
CA ALA A 91 -0.70 -19.31 -8.56
C ALA A 91 0.09 -19.37 -7.24
N GLU A 92 -0.29 -20.25 -6.31
CA GLU A 92 0.32 -20.31 -4.97
C GLU A 92 1.83 -20.58 -4.98
N ALA A 93 2.32 -21.29 -6.00
CA ALA A 93 3.74 -21.59 -6.17
C ALA A 93 4.60 -20.37 -6.53
N GLU A 94 4.00 -19.32 -7.11
CA GLU A 94 4.70 -18.09 -7.52
C GLU A 94 4.70 -17.02 -6.42
N TRP A 95 3.99 -17.26 -5.33
CA TRP A 95 3.89 -16.33 -4.22
C TRP A 95 5.26 -16.14 -3.53
N PRO A 96 5.61 -14.92 -3.06
CA PRO A 96 4.83 -13.68 -3.09
C PRO A 96 5.15 -12.77 -4.28
N PHE A 97 6.24 -12.98 -5.01
CA PHE A 97 6.76 -12.01 -5.98
C PHE A 97 6.50 -12.47 -7.41
N PHE A 98 5.30 -12.16 -7.91
CA PHE A 98 4.87 -12.56 -9.24
C PHE A 98 4.06 -11.45 -9.94
N ASP A 99 3.92 -11.63 -11.24
CA ASP A 99 3.05 -10.81 -12.05
C ASP A 99 1.66 -11.48 -12.12
N VAL A 100 0.68 -10.92 -11.40
CA VAL A 100 -0.70 -11.44 -11.36
C VAL A 100 -1.33 -11.42 -12.75
N THR A 101 -0.90 -10.51 -13.63
CA THR A 101 -1.46 -10.41 -14.98
C THR A 101 -1.13 -11.63 -15.85
N GLU A 102 0.01 -12.31 -15.59
CA GLU A 102 0.40 -13.55 -16.28
C GLU A 102 -0.60 -14.70 -16.04
N PHE A 103 -1.35 -14.66 -14.94
CA PHE A 103 -2.34 -15.69 -14.57
C PHE A 103 -3.77 -15.28 -14.93
N LEU A 104 -4.02 -13.97 -15.00
CA LEU A 104 -5.32 -13.40 -15.33
C LEU A 104 -5.62 -13.44 -16.82
N ASP A 105 -4.64 -13.04 -17.61
CA ASP A 105 -4.70 -13.00 -19.06
C ASP A 105 -3.27 -13.16 -19.61
N PRO A 106 -2.82 -14.41 -19.82
CA PRO A 106 -1.49 -14.69 -20.34
C PRO A 106 -1.24 -14.10 -21.73
N THR A 107 -2.31 -13.77 -22.47
CA THR A 107 -2.23 -13.21 -23.82
C THR A 107 -2.11 -11.69 -23.82
N PHE A 108 -2.41 -11.03 -22.69
CA PHE A 108 -2.37 -9.59 -22.57
C PHE A 108 -0.97 -9.02 -22.82
N GLN A 109 -0.89 -8.07 -23.76
CA GLN A 109 0.30 -7.31 -24.08
C GLN A 109 0.10 -5.84 -23.70
N LEU A 110 1.15 -5.24 -23.14
CA LEU A 110 1.21 -3.79 -23.01
C LEU A 110 1.33 -3.13 -24.37
N ASP A 111 0.99 -1.85 -24.41
CA ASP A 111 1.38 -0.99 -25.52
C ASP A 111 2.90 -1.13 -25.78
N PRO A 112 3.35 -1.38 -27.04
CA PRO A 112 4.75 -1.68 -27.32
C PRO A 112 5.73 -0.57 -26.92
N GLU A 113 5.32 0.69 -27.00
CA GLU A 113 6.16 1.82 -26.61
C GLU A 113 6.36 1.83 -25.09
N VAL A 114 5.27 1.71 -24.33
CA VAL A 114 5.33 1.62 -22.85
C VAL A 114 6.11 0.37 -22.41
N ALA A 115 5.92 -0.76 -23.08
CA ALA A 115 6.66 -2.00 -22.77
C ALA A 115 8.17 -1.83 -22.98
N SER A 116 8.59 -1.21 -24.09
CA SER A 116 10.00 -0.95 -24.37
C SER A 116 10.61 0.02 -23.35
N GLU A 117 9.92 1.12 -23.05
CA GLU A 117 10.36 2.11 -22.05
C GLU A 117 10.50 1.50 -20.66
N LEU A 118 9.57 0.61 -20.29
CA LEU A 118 9.58 -0.09 -19.01
C LEU A 118 10.80 -1.01 -18.91
N GLU A 119 11.04 -1.89 -19.89
CA GLU A 119 12.17 -2.82 -19.82
C GLU A 119 13.51 -2.07 -19.81
N GLU A 120 13.65 -1.02 -20.62
CA GLU A 120 14.84 -0.17 -20.60
C GLU A 120 15.03 0.47 -19.22
N TYR A 121 13.96 1.02 -18.63
CA TYR A 121 14.02 1.62 -17.30
C TYR A 121 14.42 0.61 -16.22
N LEU A 122 13.78 -0.56 -16.20
CA LEU A 122 14.05 -1.60 -15.20
C LEU A 122 15.48 -2.12 -15.28
N ALA A 123 16.01 -2.33 -16.50
CA ALA A 123 17.37 -2.83 -16.71
C ALA A 123 18.45 -1.90 -16.14
N HIS A 124 18.20 -0.58 -16.10
CA HIS A 124 19.17 0.41 -15.65
C HIS A 124 18.99 0.86 -14.20
N ASN A 125 17.79 0.75 -13.63
CA ASN A 125 17.47 1.40 -12.34
C ASN A 125 17.05 0.41 -11.24
N VAL A 126 16.56 -0.79 -11.58
CA VAL A 126 15.98 -1.71 -10.59
C VAL A 126 16.93 -2.89 -10.36
N GLY A 127 17.53 -2.93 -9.17
CA GLY A 127 18.66 -3.81 -8.87
C GLY A 127 18.32 -5.29 -8.65
N THR A 128 17.08 -5.66 -8.36
CA THR A 128 16.71 -7.06 -8.06
C THR A 128 15.67 -7.62 -9.03
N PRO A 129 15.83 -8.87 -9.52
CA PRO A 129 14.88 -9.48 -10.46
C PRO A 129 13.44 -9.56 -9.93
N SER A 130 13.27 -9.80 -8.63
CA SER A 130 11.96 -9.85 -7.97
C SER A 130 11.29 -8.47 -7.93
N THR A 131 12.04 -7.41 -7.62
CA THR A 131 11.53 -6.03 -7.70
C THR A 131 11.16 -5.69 -9.14
N ALA A 132 12.02 -6.03 -10.12
CA ALA A 132 11.71 -5.80 -11.53
C ALA A 132 10.43 -6.55 -11.96
N ARG A 133 10.23 -7.80 -11.53
CA ARG A 133 9.03 -8.59 -11.83
C ARG A 133 7.75 -7.94 -11.28
N THR A 134 7.78 -7.45 -10.04
CA THR A 134 6.61 -6.79 -9.45
C THR A 134 6.38 -5.38 -10.02
N CYS A 135 7.42 -4.66 -10.41
CA CYS A 135 7.29 -3.40 -11.17
C CYS A 135 6.61 -3.64 -12.53
N ARG A 136 6.99 -4.69 -13.27
CA ARG A 136 6.29 -5.09 -14.49
C ARG A 136 4.83 -5.38 -14.24
N GLY A 137 4.56 -6.22 -13.23
CA GLY A 137 3.20 -6.57 -12.85
C GLY A 137 2.36 -5.35 -12.51
N ALA A 138 2.90 -4.36 -11.79
CA ALA A 138 2.19 -3.13 -11.45
C ALA A 138 1.81 -2.29 -12.69
N VAL A 139 2.72 -2.15 -13.65
CA VAL A 139 2.46 -1.40 -14.90
C VAL A 139 1.46 -2.14 -15.79
N ARG A 140 1.64 -3.46 -15.96
CA ARG A 140 0.70 -4.31 -16.70
C ARG A 140 -0.69 -4.31 -16.07
N TRP A 141 -0.76 -4.37 -14.74
CA TRP A 141 -2.01 -4.36 -13.98
C TRP A 141 -2.83 -3.09 -14.22
N ALA A 142 -2.19 -1.92 -14.24
CA ALA A 142 -2.86 -0.66 -14.52
C ALA A 142 -3.52 -0.64 -15.91
N ALA A 143 -2.80 -1.11 -16.94
CA ALA A 143 -3.33 -1.25 -18.29
C ALA A 143 -4.43 -2.32 -18.38
N LEU A 144 -4.21 -3.51 -17.81
CA LEU A 144 -5.17 -4.60 -17.82
C LEU A 144 -6.50 -4.20 -17.16
N ARG A 145 -6.45 -3.44 -16.06
CA ARG A 145 -7.65 -2.89 -15.42
C ARG A 145 -8.41 -1.91 -16.29
N ALA A 146 -7.73 -1.12 -17.13
CA ALA A 146 -8.38 -0.25 -18.08
C ALA A 146 -9.23 -1.07 -19.06
N VAL A 147 -8.61 -2.14 -19.60
CA VAL A 147 -9.16 -3.02 -20.63
C VAL A 147 -10.26 -3.94 -20.08
N ARG A 148 -10.11 -4.53 -18.90
CA ARG A 148 -11.12 -5.47 -18.33
C ARG A 148 -12.13 -4.82 -17.38
N GLY A 149 -11.78 -3.70 -16.77
CA GLY A 149 -12.65 -2.95 -15.87
C GLY A 149 -12.98 -3.63 -14.56
N ASP A 150 -14.26 -4.01 -14.42
CA ASP A 150 -14.79 -4.62 -13.19
C ASP A 150 -14.88 -6.15 -13.30
N ASP A 151 -14.40 -6.73 -14.40
CA ASP A 151 -14.30 -8.18 -14.60
C ASP A 151 -13.12 -8.78 -13.81
N PHE A 152 -13.16 -8.57 -12.49
CA PHE A 152 -12.21 -9.09 -11.53
C PHE A 152 -12.94 -9.58 -10.29
N PRO A 153 -12.40 -10.56 -9.56
CA PRO A 153 -12.89 -10.88 -8.24
C PRO A 153 -12.78 -9.63 -7.34
N ALA A 154 -13.67 -9.52 -6.35
CA ALA A 154 -13.70 -8.40 -5.39
C ALA A 154 -12.51 -8.46 -4.40
N LEU A 155 -11.29 -8.39 -4.95
CA LEU A 155 -10.02 -8.42 -4.25
C LEU A 155 -9.36 -7.03 -4.28
N PRO A 156 -8.57 -6.69 -3.25
CA PRO A 156 -7.87 -5.42 -3.21
C PRO A 156 -6.76 -5.35 -4.27
N ASP A 157 -6.40 -4.13 -4.68
CA ASP A 157 -5.28 -3.90 -5.61
C ASP A 157 -3.99 -4.57 -5.09
N PRO A 158 -3.38 -5.49 -5.84
CA PRO A 158 -2.21 -6.24 -5.38
C PRO A 158 -0.97 -5.38 -5.24
N TYR A 159 -0.77 -4.35 -6.08
CA TYR A 159 0.51 -3.66 -6.23
C TYR A 159 0.60 -2.33 -5.50
N GLU A 160 -0.53 -1.70 -5.16
CA GLU A 160 -0.52 -0.40 -4.48
C GLU A 160 0.33 -0.36 -3.20
N PRO A 161 0.33 -1.40 -2.32
CA PRO A 161 1.23 -1.42 -1.17
C PRO A 161 2.72 -1.41 -1.57
N LEU A 162 3.11 -2.11 -2.63
CA LEU A 162 4.50 -2.09 -3.11
C LEU A 162 4.87 -0.75 -3.71
N LEU A 163 4.01 -0.15 -4.53
CA LEU A 163 4.28 1.16 -5.13
C LEU A 163 4.50 2.23 -4.05
N LEU A 164 3.71 2.20 -2.98
CA LEU A 164 3.89 3.07 -1.82
C LEU A 164 5.17 2.77 -1.04
N MET A 165 5.55 1.49 -0.96
CA MET A 165 6.79 1.07 -0.28
C MET A 165 8.02 1.53 -1.08
N TYR A 166 8.01 1.38 -2.40
CA TYR A 166 9.07 1.86 -3.28
C TYR A 166 9.25 3.37 -3.16
N GLY A 167 8.17 4.15 -3.20
CA GLY A 167 8.22 5.61 -2.99
C GLY A 167 8.77 6.04 -1.62
N ARG A 168 8.95 5.10 -0.69
CA ARG A 168 9.46 5.32 0.67
C ARG A 168 10.90 4.82 0.86
N GLY A 169 11.71 4.80 -0.19
CA GLY A 169 13.14 4.44 -0.08
C GLY A 169 13.51 3.16 -0.83
N GLY A 170 12.94 2.96 -2.01
CA GLY A 170 13.40 1.96 -2.96
C GLY A 170 12.88 0.55 -2.71
N GLY A 171 13.54 -0.42 -3.36
CA GLY A 171 13.12 -1.82 -3.45
C GLY A 171 13.48 -2.67 -2.22
N TYR A 172 13.74 -3.94 -2.49
CA TYR A 172 14.12 -4.94 -1.49
C TYR A 172 15.06 -5.98 -2.12
N SER A 173 15.78 -6.70 -1.29
CA SER A 173 16.52 -7.91 -1.66
C SER A 173 15.91 -9.14 -0.99
N ILE A 174 16.19 -10.31 -1.58
CA ILE A 174 15.74 -11.59 -1.07
C ILE A 174 16.98 -12.46 -0.87
N GLU A 175 17.17 -12.90 0.35
CA GLU A 175 18.09 -13.99 0.69
C GLU A 175 17.34 -14.97 1.61
N GLU A 176 17.78 -15.15 2.86
CA GLU A 176 17.01 -15.87 3.88
C GLU A 176 15.75 -15.10 4.31
N PHE A 177 15.83 -13.76 4.24
CA PHE A 177 14.75 -12.83 4.58
C PHE A 177 14.48 -11.89 3.41
N ILE A 178 13.32 -11.23 3.46
CA ILE A 178 13.05 -10.05 2.64
C ILE A 178 13.71 -8.87 3.37
N ASP A 179 14.82 -8.37 2.84
CA ASP A 179 15.52 -7.22 3.41
C ASP A 179 15.00 -5.93 2.76
N LEU A 180 14.42 -5.07 3.60
CA LEU A 180 13.92 -3.75 3.22
C LEU A 180 14.94 -2.64 3.47
N TYR A 181 16.23 -2.97 3.41
CA TYR A 181 17.37 -2.06 3.65
C TYR A 181 17.54 -1.66 5.11
N GLY A 182 17.54 -2.66 6.00
CA GLY A 182 17.69 -2.47 7.44
C GLY A 182 16.55 -3.07 8.28
N VAL A 183 15.51 -3.59 7.63
CA VAL A 183 14.49 -4.42 8.26
C VAL A 183 14.30 -5.73 7.53
N MET A 184 14.54 -6.80 8.28
CA MET A 184 14.36 -8.18 7.84
C MET A 184 12.93 -8.62 8.11
N ILE A 185 12.20 -8.93 7.03
CA ILE A 185 10.87 -9.52 7.09
C ILE A 185 10.98 -11.00 6.77
N PRO A 186 10.49 -11.90 7.65
CA PRO A 186 10.40 -13.31 7.31
C PRO A 186 9.41 -13.48 6.17
N TYR A 187 9.75 -14.34 5.21
CA TYR A 187 8.84 -14.77 4.15
C TYR A 187 7.51 -15.27 4.72
N GLY A 188 7.56 -15.99 5.85
CA GLY A 188 6.38 -16.66 6.40
C GLY A 188 5.96 -17.84 5.53
N ASN A 189 4.69 -18.22 5.63
CA ASN A 189 4.09 -19.22 4.75
C ASN A 189 2.83 -18.65 4.09
N PHE A 190 2.43 -19.28 2.99
CA PHE A 190 1.30 -18.85 2.18
C PHE A 190 0.01 -18.69 3.00
N ASP A 191 -0.37 -19.70 3.79
CA ASP A 191 -1.63 -19.68 4.53
C ASP A 191 -1.62 -18.62 5.64
N SER A 192 -0.48 -18.39 6.29
CA SER A 192 -0.34 -17.30 7.25
C SER A 192 -0.53 -15.93 6.60
N SER A 193 0.03 -15.72 5.40
CA SER A 193 -0.18 -14.49 4.65
C SER A 193 -1.61 -14.35 4.13
N LEU A 194 -2.24 -15.44 3.68
CA LEU A 194 -3.63 -15.45 3.23
C LEU A 194 -4.60 -15.06 4.35
N ASN A 195 -4.36 -15.57 5.56
CA ASN A 195 -5.21 -15.35 6.74
C ASN A 195 -4.78 -14.14 7.58
N ALA A 196 -3.75 -13.40 7.16
CA ALA A 196 -3.32 -12.21 7.87
C ALA A 196 -4.42 -11.15 7.88
N GLU A 197 -4.52 -10.40 8.97
CA GLU A 197 -5.45 -9.28 9.04
C GLU A 197 -4.99 -8.17 8.08
N PRO A 198 -5.90 -7.52 7.33
CA PRO A 198 -5.54 -6.42 6.46
C PRO A 198 -4.84 -5.29 7.20
N PHE A 199 -3.79 -4.76 6.60
CA PHE A 199 -3.25 -3.47 7.00
C PHE A 199 -4.22 -2.37 6.55
N LEU A 200 -4.68 -1.58 7.52
CA LEU A 200 -5.96 -0.87 7.41
C LEU A 200 -5.89 0.41 6.57
N SER A 201 -4.72 1.03 6.45
CA SER A 201 -4.57 2.32 5.77
C SER A 201 -3.36 2.36 4.84
N LEU A 202 -3.60 2.77 3.60
CA LEU A 202 -2.56 3.18 2.66
C LEU A 202 -2.42 4.71 2.60
N ALA A 203 -3.10 5.45 3.50
CA ALA A 203 -3.10 6.91 3.48
C ALA A 203 -1.71 7.47 3.84
N PRO A 204 -1.13 8.39 3.03
CA PRO A 204 0.20 8.93 3.28
C PRO A 204 0.37 9.49 4.70
N SER A 205 -0.60 10.26 5.19
CA SER A 205 -0.57 10.84 6.54
C SER A 205 -0.53 9.80 7.66
N THR A 206 -1.12 8.63 7.47
CA THR A 206 -1.07 7.55 8.47
C THR A 206 0.31 6.89 8.47
N LEU A 207 0.86 6.64 7.28
CA LEU A 207 2.19 6.07 7.12
C LEU A 207 3.26 7.02 7.69
N ASP A 208 3.18 8.31 7.36
CA ASP A 208 4.08 9.35 7.86
C ASP A 208 4.02 9.45 9.39
N ALA A 209 2.82 9.34 9.98
CA ALA A 209 2.66 9.35 11.43
C ALA A 209 3.25 8.09 12.11
N LEU A 210 3.23 6.93 11.45
CA LEU A 210 3.89 5.72 11.98
C LEU A 210 5.42 5.87 11.99
N ASP A 211 5.96 6.53 10.97
CA ASP A 211 7.40 6.72 10.78
C ASP A 211 7.96 7.91 11.57
N ALA A 212 7.12 8.91 11.88
CA ALA A 212 7.54 10.14 12.54
C ALA A 212 8.29 9.86 13.85
N TRP A 213 9.59 10.18 13.89
CA TRP A 213 10.48 9.99 15.04
C TRP A 213 10.49 8.55 15.58
N ALA A 214 10.22 7.56 14.72
CA ALA A 214 10.03 6.17 15.11
C ALA A 214 11.34 5.39 15.36
N GLU A 215 12.30 6.03 16.02
CA GLU A 215 13.58 5.42 16.36
C GLU A 215 13.45 4.40 17.49
N GLY A 216 14.24 3.33 17.41
CA GLY A 216 14.32 2.31 18.46
C GLY A 216 13.14 1.34 18.49
N ARG A 217 12.96 0.63 19.61
CA ARG A 217 11.83 -0.29 19.80
C ARG A 217 10.61 0.49 20.26
N ILE A 218 9.45 0.24 19.64
CA ILE A 218 8.21 0.95 19.95
C ILE A 218 7.17 -0.01 20.49
N THR A 219 6.54 0.35 21.59
CA THR A 219 5.35 -0.30 22.11
C THR A 219 4.18 0.68 22.08
N TYR A 220 3.07 0.28 21.46
CA TYR A 220 1.86 1.10 21.39
C TYR A 220 0.86 0.73 22.47
N TYR A 221 0.11 1.72 22.95
CA TYR A 221 -0.95 1.55 23.94
C TYR A 221 -2.20 2.32 23.56
N ALA A 222 -3.36 1.75 23.86
CA ALA A 222 -4.66 2.42 23.77
C ALA A 222 -5.10 2.88 25.17
N LYS A 223 -5.49 4.15 25.31
CA LYS A 223 -6.14 4.66 26.53
C LYS A 223 -7.61 4.25 26.53
N ILE A 224 -7.99 3.47 27.52
CA ILE A 224 -9.33 2.91 27.65
C ILE A 224 -10.03 3.42 28.91
N SER A 225 -11.35 3.52 28.84
CA SER A 225 -12.21 3.80 29.99
C SER A 225 -13.64 3.36 29.68
N GLU A 226 -14.55 3.55 30.63
CA GLU A 226 -15.98 3.46 30.34
C GLU A 226 -16.33 4.38 29.15
N GLY A 227 -17.08 3.84 28.18
CA GLY A 227 -17.42 4.51 26.92
C GLY A 227 -16.33 4.52 25.83
N TYR A 228 -15.11 4.07 26.13
CA TYR A 228 -13.97 4.08 25.21
C TYR A 228 -13.18 2.76 25.28
N PRO A 229 -13.71 1.67 24.68
CA PRO A 229 -13.05 0.37 24.69
C PRO A 229 -11.82 0.34 23.77
N ARG A 230 -11.04 -0.75 23.82
CA ARG A 230 -9.86 -0.96 22.93
C ARG A 230 -10.17 -0.76 21.44
N SER A 231 -11.37 -1.10 20.98
CA SER A 231 -11.82 -0.93 19.60
C SER A 231 -12.13 0.53 19.22
N SER A 232 -12.33 1.42 20.20
CA SER A 232 -12.56 2.85 20.00
C SER A 232 -11.99 3.63 21.20
N PRO A 233 -10.65 3.68 21.33
CA PRO A 233 -10.02 4.22 22.52
C PRO A 233 -10.09 5.74 22.56
N ARG A 234 -9.83 6.34 23.73
CA ARG A 234 -9.80 7.81 23.90
C ARG A 234 -8.65 8.48 23.16
N GLY A 235 -7.58 7.73 22.94
CA GLY A 235 -6.31 8.17 22.43
C GLY A 235 -5.33 7.01 22.44
N ILE A 236 -4.23 7.16 21.70
CA ILE A 236 -3.14 6.20 21.72
C ILE A 236 -1.86 6.85 22.23
N LEU A 237 -1.01 6.03 22.78
CA LEU A 237 0.32 6.35 23.27
C LEU A 237 1.31 5.44 22.58
N ARG A 238 2.57 5.86 22.55
CA ARG A 238 3.69 4.96 22.27
C ARG A 238 4.82 5.22 23.24
N ARG A 239 5.53 4.14 23.60
CA ARG A 239 6.79 4.18 24.31
C ARG A 239 7.89 3.77 23.34
N ARG A 240 8.89 4.62 23.16
CA ARG A 240 10.09 4.33 22.39
C ARG A 240 11.26 4.04 23.32
N LEU A 241 12.02 3.00 23.02
CA LEU A 241 13.29 2.65 23.66
C LEU A 241 14.42 2.90 22.67
N VAL A 242 15.18 3.97 22.88
CA VAL A 242 16.18 4.49 21.94
C VAL A 242 17.59 4.29 22.46
N GLY A 243 18.52 4.00 21.55
CA GLY A 243 19.94 3.86 21.87
C GLY A 243 20.29 2.59 22.66
N ARG A 244 21.56 2.47 23.04
CA ARG A 244 22.09 1.29 23.76
C ARG A 244 21.62 1.22 25.21
N GLU A 245 21.38 2.36 25.83
CA GLU A 245 20.91 2.49 27.21
C GLU A 245 19.38 2.38 27.33
N ALA A 246 18.67 2.17 26.21
CA ALA A 246 17.22 2.07 26.12
C ALA A 246 16.51 3.27 26.78
N GLU A 247 16.95 4.48 26.43
CA GLU A 247 16.31 5.71 26.89
C GLU A 247 14.82 5.67 26.49
N THR A 248 13.96 5.95 27.48
CA THR A 248 12.52 5.81 27.34
C THR A 248 11.91 7.15 26.97
N HIS A 249 11.22 7.20 25.82
CA HIS A 249 10.45 8.35 25.37
C HIS A 249 8.98 7.97 25.25
N ASP A 250 8.14 8.59 26.07
CA ASP A 250 6.69 8.39 26.07
C ASP A 250 6.02 9.52 25.28
N GLU A 251 5.17 9.17 24.33
CA GLU A 251 4.53 10.10 23.42
C GLU A 251 3.03 9.78 23.27
N ALA A 252 2.20 10.81 23.14
CA ALA A 252 0.77 10.70 22.85
C ALA A 252 0.48 11.19 21.43
N PHE A 253 -0.38 10.48 20.69
CA PHE A 253 -0.87 10.99 19.40
C PHE A 253 -2.01 11.97 19.66
N THR A 254 -1.80 13.25 19.33
CA THR A 254 -2.72 14.32 19.72
C THR A 254 -3.62 14.74 18.56
N ARG A 255 -4.61 15.61 18.86
CA ARG A 255 -5.48 16.23 17.86
C ARG A 255 -4.74 17.09 16.83
N ASN A 256 -3.46 17.38 17.05
CA ASN A 256 -2.59 18.07 16.10
C ASN A 256 -2.04 17.11 15.02
N LEU A 257 -2.48 15.85 15.01
CA LEU A 257 -2.06 14.81 14.07
C LEU A 257 -0.56 14.52 14.12
N ARG A 258 0.03 14.58 15.33
CA ARG A 258 1.44 14.28 15.58
C ARG A 258 1.63 13.66 16.96
N TRP A 259 2.76 12.98 17.10
CA TRP A 259 3.25 12.49 18.39
C TRP A 259 3.84 13.66 19.19
N GLU A 260 3.39 13.82 20.43
CA GLU A 260 3.91 14.83 21.37
C GLU A 260 4.37 14.15 22.67
N PRO A 261 5.48 14.59 23.29
CA PRO A 261 5.95 14.03 24.56
C PRO A 261 4.86 14.02 25.64
N THR A 262 4.82 12.97 26.44
CA THR A 262 3.86 12.84 27.54
C THR A 262 4.47 12.13 28.73
N GLU A 263 4.03 12.48 29.94
CA GLU A 263 4.42 11.77 31.16
C GLU A 263 3.41 10.69 31.57
N TYR A 264 2.38 10.45 30.77
CA TYR A 264 1.25 9.60 31.16
C TYR A 264 1.66 8.20 31.62
N LEU A 265 2.49 7.47 30.86
CA LEU A 265 2.86 6.09 31.20
C LEU A 265 3.73 6.05 32.47
N ARG A 266 4.68 7.00 32.60
CA ARG A 266 5.47 7.18 33.82
C ARG A 266 4.60 7.48 35.05
N LEU A 267 3.62 8.38 34.94
CA LEU A 267 2.72 8.71 36.05
C LEU A 267 1.82 7.53 36.43
N TYR A 268 1.37 6.75 35.44
CA TYR A 268 0.60 5.53 35.67
C TYR A 268 1.43 4.48 36.44
N GLU A 269 2.71 4.31 36.12
CA GLU A 269 3.62 3.44 36.89
C GLU A 269 3.81 3.91 38.35
N LEU A 270 3.65 5.21 38.61
CA LEU A 270 3.69 5.81 39.94
C LEU A 270 2.35 5.77 40.69
N GLY A 271 1.30 5.17 40.10
CA GLY A 271 0.00 4.99 40.73
C GLY A 271 -1.08 6.02 40.37
N HIS A 272 -0.80 6.92 39.41
CA HIS A 272 -1.81 7.86 38.88
C HIS A 272 -2.67 7.20 37.79
N ASN A 273 -3.61 6.35 38.22
CA ASN A 273 -4.30 5.38 37.34
C ASN A 273 -5.74 5.79 36.98
N ASP A 274 -6.01 7.09 36.84
CA ASP A 274 -7.38 7.61 36.60
C ASP A 274 -7.98 7.16 35.26
N VAL A 275 -7.13 6.77 34.31
CA VAL A 275 -7.50 6.21 33.00
C VAL A 275 -6.59 5.01 32.76
N ASP A 276 -7.18 3.85 32.47
CA ASP A 276 -6.44 2.63 32.15
C ASP A 276 -5.88 2.67 30.72
N HIS A 277 -4.88 1.84 30.47
CA HIS A 277 -4.37 1.60 29.14
C HIS A 277 -4.10 0.11 28.89
N VAL A 278 -4.14 -0.29 27.63
CA VAL A 278 -3.80 -1.64 27.19
C VAL A 278 -2.82 -1.58 26.04
N GLN A 279 -1.87 -2.51 25.99
CA GLN A 279 -0.96 -2.64 24.84
C GLN A 279 -1.75 -3.03 23.59
N ILE A 280 -1.42 -2.39 22.46
CA ILE A 280 -2.03 -2.65 21.16
C ILE A 280 -0.95 -2.93 20.12
N SER A 281 -1.36 -3.57 19.02
CA SER A 281 -0.50 -3.77 17.87
C SER A 281 -0.26 -2.45 17.11
N GLU A 282 0.82 -2.41 16.34
CA GLU A 282 1.11 -1.30 15.42
C GLU A 282 -0.01 -1.11 14.38
N ARG A 283 -0.66 -2.21 13.97
CA ARG A 283 -1.83 -2.19 13.08
C ARG A 283 -3.03 -1.47 13.71
N GLU A 284 -3.31 -1.73 14.98
CA GLU A 284 -4.37 -1.04 15.72
C GLU A 284 -4.05 0.44 15.93
N ALA A 285 -2.78 0.77 16.17
CA ALA A 285 -2.33 2.16 16.24
C ALA A 285 -2.56 2.89 14.91
N ALA A 286 -2.19 2.27 13.78
CA ALA A 286 -2.43 2.81 12.44
C ALA A 286 -3.92 3.06 12.16
N ALA A 287 -4.79 2.12 12.54
CA ALA A 287 -6.24 2.25 12.40
C ALA A 287 -6.78 3.48 13.14
N PHE A 288 -6.30 3.70 14.36
CA PHE A 288 -6.70 4.84 15.16
C PHE A 288 -6.22 6.16 14.54
N ILE A 289 -4.96 6.23 14.10
CA ILE A 289 -4.38 7.41 13.44
C ILE A 289 -5.18 7.78 12.20
N GLU A 290 -5.50 6.80 11.33
CA GLU A 290 -6.29 7.04 10.13
C GLU A 290 -7.69 7.59 10.47
N ALA A 291 -8.38 6.95 11.41
CA ALA A 291 -9.73 7.34 11.81
C ALA A 291 -9.77 8.77 12.38
N VAL A 292 -8.80 9.13 13.23
CA VAL A 292 -8.67 10.48 13.77
C VAL A 292 -8.31 11.49 12.68
N THR A 293 -7.40 11.12 11.78
CA THR A 293 -7.00 11.97 10.66
C THR A 293 -8.18 12.29 9.76
N LYS A 294 -8.92 11.29 9.28
CA LYS A 294 -10.15 11.47 8.48
C LYS A 294 -11.17 12.36 9.19
N LYS A 295 -11.40 12.11 10.48
CA LYS A 295 -12.34 12.90 11.29
C LYS A 295 -11.95 14.38 11.38
N LEU A 296 -10.66 14.68 11.55
CA LEU A 296 -10.17 16.04 11.77
C LEU A 296 -9.92 16.82 10.47
N THR A 297 -9.57 16.15 9.38
CA THR A 297 -9.39 16.78 8.06
C THR A 297 -10.68 16.87 7.26
N GLY A 298 -11.74 16.16 7.68
CA GLY A 298 -13.02 16.10 6.96
C GLY A 298 -12.98 15.26 5.70
N VAL A 299 -11.88 14.55 5.44
CA VAL A 299 -11.73 13.60 4.33
C VAL A 299 -12.51 12.34 4.68
N ARG A 300 -13.59 12.07 3.93
CA ARG A 300 -14.37 10.82 4.04
C ARG A 300 -13.67 9.68 3.31
#